data_AF-A0A1W5XLA4-F1
#
_entry.id   AF-A0A1W5XLA4-F1
#
_cell.length_a   1.000
_cell.length_b   1.000
_cell.length_c   1.000
_cell.angle_alpha   90.00
_cell.angle_beta   90.00
_cell.angle_gamma   90.00
#
_symmetry.space_group_name_H-M   'P 1'
#
loop_
_entity.id
_entity.type
_entity.pdbx_description
1 polymer ?
#
loop_
_entity_poly.entity_id
_entity_poly.type
_entity_poly.pdbx_seq_one_letter_code
_entity_poly.pdbx_strand_id
1 'polypeptide(L)'
;MRDLVAGMRYLGAGQRWVARHGRWWGFGLIPALIALVLYAGVLTVLALWAGDLAAWATPFADGWGSPWQGLLRGLFVALLFAGGLTLSVLTFTAVTLLIGDPFYESLSQKVEESEGHCPPGPDQPLWRELWTGLRDSVHVLLRAAGFGLLLFVLGFLPFVGQTVIPAIGFCVSGFFLAVELTSVAMQRRAVPVRERLRMLRGRKALAVGFGTPLVLLFLVPFVAVVLMPGAVAGATLLVRDLVPDEQPPSGADGDEVAGAGPVAGSGAAPASWPASQGQPHQPLPAPPAPPGPSGPGSSAARPPAGW
;
A
#
# COMPACT_ATOMS: atom_id res chain seq x y z
N MET A 1 24.74 6.19 9.87
CA MET A 1 23.91 7.03 10.78
C MET A 1 23.08 8.07 10.05
N ARG A 2 23.62 8.76 9.01
CA ARG A 2 22.86 9.77 8.23
C ARG A 2 21.52 9.24 7.70
N ASP A 3 21.47 8.02 7.20
CA ASP A 3 20.24 7.41 6.68
C ASP A 3 19.20 7.09 7.77
N LEU A 4 19.63 6.67 8.97
CA LEU A 4 18.72 6.44 10.10
C LEU A 4 18.01 7.76 10.49
N VAL A 5 18.79 8.84 10.58
CA VAL A 5 18.28 10.18 10.87
C VAL A 5 17.39 10.68 9.73
N ALA A 6 17.76 10.42 8.48
CA ALA A 6 16.93 10.76 7.32
C ALA A 6 15.57 10.03 7.37
N GLY A 7 15.54 8.75 7.74
CA GLY A 7 14.31 7.97 7.90
C GLY A 7 13.39 8.57 8.96
N MET A 8 13.94 8.92 10.11
CA MET A 8 13.21 9.60 11.18
C MET A 8 12.70 10.99 10.77
N ARG A 9 13.45 11.70 9.91
CA ARG A 9 13.01 12.99 9.35
C ARG A 9 11.78 12.84 8.46
N TYR A 10 11.64 11.73 7.73
CA TYR A 10 10.42 11.46 6.93
C TYR A 10 9.19 11.28 7.79
N LEU A 11 9.32 10.59 8.94
CA LEU A 11 8.24 10.51 9.92
C LEU A 11 7.82 11.91 10.39
N GLY A 12 8.77 12.73 10.82
CA GLY A 12 8.49 14.10 11.25
C GLY A 12 7.96 15.00 10.13
N ALA A 13 8.41 14.80 8.88
CA ALA A 13 7.90 15.51 7.71
C ALA A 13 6.44 15.14 7.43
N GLY A 14 6.10 13.85 7.46
CA GLY A 14 4.72 13.38 7.29
C GLY A 14 3.76 13.92 8.36
N GLN A 15 4.16 13.87 9.63
CA GLN A 15 3.36 14.45 10.72
C GLN A 15 3.17 15.97 10.55
N ARG A 16 4.22 16.70 10.17
CA ARG A 16 4.13 18.14 9.89
C ARG A 16 3.25 18.44 8.67
N TRP A 17 3.33 17.63 7.63
CA TRP A 17 2.51 17.78 6.43
C TRP A 17 1.03 17.68 6.79
N VAL A 18 0.66 16.64 7.54
CA VAL A 18 -0.72 16.41 7.96
C VAL A 18 -1.21 17.48 8.93
N ALA A 19 -0.36 17.93 9.87
CA ALA A 19 -0.71 19.02 10.78
C ALA A 19 -0.96 20.35 10.04
N ARG A 20 -0.23 20.63 8.95
CA ARG A 20 -0.48 21.79 8.08
C ARG A 20 -1.73 21.61 7.22
N HIS A 21 -2.12 20.38 6.94
CA HIS A 21 -3.27 20.02 6.11
C HIS A 21 -4.36 19.36 6.97
N GLY A 22 -4.91 20.07 7.96
CA GLY A 22 -5.84 19.51 8.95
C GLY A 22 -7.05 18.76 8.38
N ARG A 23 -7.53 19.13 7.19
CA ARG A 23 -8.57 18.37 6.46
C ARG A 23 -8.15 16.93 6.16
N TRP A 24 -6.89 16.73 5.76
CA TRP A 24 -6.32 15.43 5.42
C TRP A 24 -5.96 14.61 6.66
N TRP A 25 -5.66 15.28 7.78
CA TRP A 25 -5.58 14.60 9.08
C TRP A 25 -6.93 13.96 9.42
N GLY A 26 -8.01 14.75 9.42
CA GLY A 26 -9.35 14.24 9.67
C GLY A 26 -9.77 13.15 8.69
N PHE A 27 -9.48 13.35 7.39
CA PHE A 27 -9.77 12.36 6.35
C PHE A 27 -9.08 11.01 6.60
N GLY A 28 -7.82 11.00 7.03
CA GLY A 28 -7.12 9.77 7.39
C GLY A 28 -7.64 9.09 8.67
N LEU A 29 -8.40 9.79 9.52
CA LEU A 29 -9.06 9.22 10.70
C LEU A 29 -10.44 8.62 10.40
N ILE A 30 -11.04 8.96 9.25
CA ILE A 30 -12.38 8.51 8.87
C ILE A 30 -12.50 6.97 8.89
N PRO A 31 -11.55 6.16 8.36
CA PRO A 31 -11.69 4.71 8.38
C PRO A 31 -11.86 4.12 9.78
N ALA A 32 -11.06 4.59 10.73
CA ALA A 32 -11.14 4.16 12.12
C ALA A 32 -12.48 4.57 12.76
N LEU A 33 -12.97 5.76 12.44
CA LEU A 33 -14.27 6.24 12.92
C LEU A 33 -15.43 5.41 12.33
N ILE A 34 -15.39 5.10 11.02
CA ILE A 34 -16.40 4.26 10.36
C ILE A 34 -16.42 2.88 11.02
N ALA A 35 -15.26 2.24 11.17
CA ALA A 35 -15.17 0.93 11.81
C ALA A 35 -15.71 0.98 13.24
N LEU A 36 -15.32 1.99 14.02
CA LEU A 36 -15.82 2.17 15.39
C LEU A 36 -17.34 2.29 15.44
N VAL A 37 -17.92 3.16 14.61
CA VAL A 37 -19.38 3.38 14.56
C VAL A 37 -20.11 2.11 14.11
N LEU A 38 -19.57 1.40 13.12
CA LEU A 38 -20.14 0.16 12.62
C LEU A 38 -20.22 -0.91 13.73
N TYR A 39 -19.10 -1.17 14.41
CA TYR A 39 -19.07 -2.17 15.49
C TYR A 39 -19.85 -1.73 16.72
N ALA A 40 -19.81 -0.45 17.08
CA ALA A 40 -20.65 0.08 18.15
C ALA A 40 -22.14 -0.10 17.82
N GLY A 41 -22.54 0.14 16.57
CA GLY A 41 -23.91 -0.08 16.09
C GLY A 41 -24.32 -1.55 16.19
N VAL A 42 -23.50 -2.47 15.67
CA VAL A 42 -23.76 -3.92 15.73
C VAL A 42 -23.90 -4.40 17.18
N LEU A 43 -22.98 -4.00 18.06
CA LEU A 43 -23.03 -4.40 19.48
C LEU A 43 -24.20 -3.76 20.22
N THR A 44 -24.60 -2.54 19.85
CA THR A 44 -25.81 -1.88 20.41
C THR A 44 -27.08 -2.60 19.98
N VAL A 45 -27.20 -2.97 18.70
CA VAL A 45 -28.33 -3.78 18.21
C VAL A 45 -28.37 -5.12 18.94
N LEU A 46 -27.23 -5.79 19.08
CA LEU A 46 -27.14 -7.02 19.86
C LEU A 46 -27.58 -6.78 21.31
N ALA A 47 -27.17 -5.67 21.93
CA ALA A 47 -27.55 -5.32 23.29
C ALA A 47 -29.05 -5.18 23.50
N LEU A 48 -29.71 -4.48 22.58
CA LEU A 48 -31.14 -4.20 22.67
C LEU A 48 -31.98 -5.44 22.37
N TRP A 49 -31.52 -6.31 21.46
CA TRP A 49 -32.31 -7.45 20.95
C TRP A 49 -31.87 -8.83 21.49
N ALA A 50 -30.79 -8.92 22.29
CA ALA A 50 -30.31 -10.21 22.79
C ALA A 50 -31.34 -10.93 23.66
N GLY A 51 -32.16 -10.19 24.43
CA GLY A 51 -33.22 -10.76 25.26
C GLY A 51 -34.31 -11.44 24.41
N ASP A 52 -34.79 -10.75 23.37
CA ASP A 52 -35.78 -11.28 22.44
C ASP A 52 -35.22 -12.47 21.65
N LEU A 53 -33.95 -12.38 21.22
CA LEU A 53 -33.27 -13.47 20.55
C LEU A 53 -33.11 -14.69 21.45
N ALA A 54 -32.81 -14.49 22.74
CA ALA A 54 -32.75 -15.55 23.73
C ALA A 54 -34.13 -16.19 23.96
N ALA A 55 -35.20 -15.40 24.02
CA ALA A 55 -36.56 -15.91 24.15
C ALA A 55 -36.96 -16.73 22.91
N TRP A 56 -36.72 -16.18 21.71
CA TRP A 56 -36.99 -16.85 20.44
C TRP A 56 -36.20 -18.16 20.27
N ALA A 57 -34.95 -18.20 20.73
CA ALA A 57 -34.11 -19.39 20.67
C ALA A 57 -34.43 -20.43 21.77
N THR A 58 -35.17 -20.06 22.83
CA THR A 58 -35.49 -20.93 23.98
C THR A 58 -37.00 -21.10 24.24
N PRO A 59 -37.82 -21.45 23.22
CA PRO A 59 -39.27 -21.61 23.42
C PRO A 59 -39.60 -22.79 24.34
N PHE A 60 -38.74 -23.82 24.37
CA PHE A 60 -38.87 -24.95 25.30
C PHE A 60 -38.75 -24.56 26.78
N ALA A 61 -38.16 -23.39 27.07
CA ALA A 61 -37.98 -22.88 28.43
C ALA A 61 -39.13 -21.95 28.88
N ASP A 62 -40.15 -21.71 28.04
CA ASP A 62 -41.25 -20.80 28.36
C ASP A 62 -42.07 -21.24 29.58
N GLY A 63 -42.21 -22.55 29.80
CA GLY A 63 -42.93 -23.11 30.94
C GLY A 63 -42.09 -23.26 32.22
N TRP A 64 -40.82 -22.85 32.23
CA TRP A 64 -39.95 -23.05 33.38
C TRP A 64 -40.26 -22.05 34.49
N GLY A 65 -40.27 -22.53 35.74
CA GLY A 65 -40.44 -21.67 36.91
C GLY A 65 -39.24 -20.76 37.18
N SER A 66 -39.49 -19.68 37.91
CA SER A 66 -38.40 -18.83 38.45
C SER A 66 -37.58 -19.63 39.48
N PRO A 67 -36.23 -19.55 39.47
CA PRO A 67 -35.37 -18.65 38.69
C PRO A 67 -34.76 -19.28 37.42
N TRP A 68 -35.06 -20.55 37.10
CA TRP A 68 -34.32 -21.32 36.09
C TRP A 68 -34.45 -20.77 34.68
N GLN A 69 -35.62 -20.26 34.31
CA GLN A 69 -35.84 -19.59 33.02
C GLN A 69 -34.93 -18.35 32.86
N GLY A 70 -34.90 -17.50 33.89
CA GLY A 70 -34.10 -16.27 33.89
C GLY A 70 -32.60 -16.54 33.85
N LEU A 71 -32.15 -17.57 34.59
CA LEU A 71 -30.75 -18.00 34.58
C LEU A 71 -30.32 -18.52 33.20
N LEU A 72 -31.13 -19.37 32.56
CA LEU A 72 -30.83 -19.88 31.22
C LEU A 72 -30.77 -18.74 30.19
N ARG A 73 -31.77 -17.87 30.15
CA ARG A 73 -31.82 -16.75 29.20
C ARG A 73 -30.73 -15.73 29.46
N GLY A 74 -30.45 -15.42 30.72
CA GLY A 74 -29.34 -14.54 31.11
C GLY A 74 -27.98 -15.10 30.68
N LEU A 75 -27.75 -16.40 30.88
CA LEU A 75 -26.55 -17.07 30.39
C LEU A 75 -26.45 -17.01 28.86
N PHE A 76 -27.55 -17.27 28.15
CA PHE A 76 -27.58 -17.21 26.69
C PHE A 76 -27.24 -15.80 26.16
N VAL A 77 -27.84 -14.76 26.75
CA VAL A 77 -27.52 -13.35 26.44
C VAL A 77 -26.05 -13.06 26.70
N ALA A 78 -25.50 -13.50 27.84
CA ALA A 78 -24.09 -13.31 28.16
C ALA A 78 -23.17 -13.99 27.13
N LEU A 79 -23.50 -15.21 26.70
CA LEU A 79 -22.76 -15.93 25.68
C LEU A 79 -22.87 -15.27 24.30
N LEU A 80 -24.05 -14.80 23.92
CA LEU A 80 -24.24 -14.04 22.68
C LEU A 80 -23.39 -12.78 22.67
N PHE A 81 -23.36 -12.04 23.78
CA PHE A 81 -22.53 -10.85 23.91
C PHE A 81 -21.04 -11.17 23.89
N ALA A 82 -20.59 -12.18 24.64
CA ALA A 82 -19.20 -12.59 24.65
C ALA A 82 -18.75 -13.07 23.26
N GLY A 83 -19.58 -13.86 22.58
CA GLY A 83 -19.36 -14.32 21.22
C GLY A 83 -19.34 -13.17 20.21
N GLY A 84 -20.32 -12.28 20.27
CA GLY A 84 -20.42 -11.09 19.42
C GLY A 84 -19.25 -10.13 19.61
N LEU A 85 -18.82 -9.89 20.86
CA LEU A 85 -17.65 -9.08 21.18
C LEU A 85 -16.37 -9.75 20.67
N THR A 86 -16.20 -11.05 20.89
CA THR A 86 -15.03 -11.81 20.40
C THR A 86 -14.97 -11.76 18.88
N LEU A 87 -16.07 -12.04 18.19
CA LEU A 87 -16.14 -11.95 16.73
C LEU A 87 -15.86 -10.53 16.23
N SER A 88 -16.36 -9.53 16.94
CA SER A 88 -16.09 -8.12 16.64
C SER A 88 -14.60 -7.82 16.72
N VAL A 89 -13.93 -8.20 17.81
CA VAL A 89 -12.48 -8.00 17.97
C VAL A 89 -11.70 -8.73 16.88
N LEU A 90 -12.07 -9.98 16.55
CA LEU A 90 -11.39 -10.77 15.52
C LEU A 90 -11.53 -10.17 14.11
N THR A 91 -12.70 -9.62 13.79
CA THR A 91 -12.99 -9.07 12.46
C THR A 91 -12.64 -7.59 12.33
N PHE A 92 -12.55 -6.86 13.45
CA PHE A 92 -12.34 -5.41 13.49
C PHE A 92 -11.13 -4.98 12.68
N THR A 93 -9.98 -5.62 12.87
CA THR A 93 -8.75 -5.27 12.16
C THR A 93 -8.89 -5.46 10.66
N ALA A 94 -9.46 -6.59 10.21
CA ALA A 94 -9.64 -6.87 8.79
C ALA A 94 -10.59 -5.86 8.12
N VAL A 95 -11.72 -5.55 8.77
CA VAL A 95 -12.69 -4.57 8.29
C VAL A 95 -12.11 -3.16 8.28
N THR A 96 -11.38 -2.77 9.33
CA THR A 96 -10.75 -1.45 9.42
C THR A 96 -9.69 -1.24 8.34
N LEU A 97 -8.89 -2.26 8.05
CA LEU A 97 -7.91 -2.22 6.96
C LEU A 97 -8.59 -2.09 5.60
N LEU A 98 -9.61 -2.93 5.35
CA LEU A 98 -10.38 -2.89 4.09
C LEU A 98 -11.04 -1.53 3.83
N ILE A 99 -11.57 -0.90 4.89
CA ILE A 99 -12.13 0.45 4.79
C ILE A 99 -11.01 1.49 4.62
N GLY A 100 -9.84 1.27 5.23
CA GLY A 100 -8.73 2.21 5.26
C GLY A 100 -8.03 2.41 3.92
N ASP A 101 -7.85 1.35 3.16
CA ASP A 101 -7.10 1.34 1.89
C ASP A 101 -7.43 2.54 0.96
N PRO A 102 -8.69 2.81 0.57
CA PRO A 102 -9.01 3.92 -0.33
C PRO A 102 -8.72 5.31 0.27
N PHE A 103 -8.84 5.46 1.59
CA PHE A 103 -8.55 6.72 2.26
C PHE A 103 -7.04 6.97 2.35
N TYR A 104 -6.26 5.93 2.66
CA TYR A 104 -4.81 6.04 2.71
C TYR A 104 -4.21 6.24 1.32
N GLU A 105 -4.78 5.61 0.29
CA GLU A 105 -4.39 5.87 -1.10
C GLU A 105 -4.66 7.33 -1.50
N SER A 106 -5.88 7.83 -1.27
CA SER A 106 -6.24 9.22 -1.59
C SER A 106 -5.39 10.23 -0.80
N LEU A 107 -5.07 9.93 0.46
CA LEU A 107 -4.14 10.72 1.27
C LEU A 107 -2.74 10.74 0.67
N SER A 108 -2.21 9.57 0.28
CA SER A 108 -0.90 9.46 -0.37
C SER A 108 -0.84 10.24 -1.68
N GLN A 109 -1.91 10.20 -2.47
CA GLN A 109 -2.03 10.98 -3.70
C GLN A 109 -1.89 12.46 -3.43
N LYS A 110 -2.61 12.98 -2.43
CA LYS A 110 -2.54 14.41 -2.13
C LYS A 110 -1.16 14.83 -1.65
N VAL A 111 -0.46 13.97 -0.92
CA VAL A 111 0.92 14.21 -0.52
C VAL A 111 1.81 14.31 -1.76
N GLU A 112 1.75 13.37 -2.70
CA GLU A 112 2.50 13.46 -3.98
C GLU A 112 2.17 14.74 -4.77
N GLU A 113 0.87 15.08 -4.91
CA GLU A 113 0.44 16.30 -5.61
C GLU A 113 1.00 17.58 -4.97
N SER A 114 1.10 17.62 -3.64
CA SER A 114 1.65 18.77 -2.94
C SER A 114 3.15 18.97 -3.14
N GLU A 115 3.86 17.91 -3.57
CA GLU A 115 5.30 17.92 -3.85
C GLU A 115 5.60 18.03 -5.37
N GLY A 116 4.58 18.23 -6.20
CA GLY A 116 4.70 18.69 -7.59
C GLY A 116 4.02 17.79 -8.63
N HIS A 117 4.34 16.50 -8.66
CA HIS A 117 3.78 15.57 -9.65
C HIS A 117 3.32 14.28 -8.96
N CYS A 118 2.09 13.86 -9.28
CA CYS A 118 1.57 12.57 -8.88
C CYS A 118 1.50 11.67 -10.12
N PRO A 119 2.19 10.52 -10.13
CA PRO A 119 2.08 9.55 -11.22
C PRO A 119 0.63 9.13 -11.44
N PRO A 120 0.22 8.90 -12.72
CA PRO A 120 -1.10 8.36 -13.02
C PRO A 120 -1.27 6.99 -12.32
N GLY A 121 -2.48 6.74 -11.81
CA GLY A 121 -2.80 5.48 -11.14
C GLY A 121 -2.75 4.29 -12.10
N PRO A 122 -2.72 3.06 -11.57
CA PRO A 122 -2.75 1.86 -12.39
C PRO A 122 -4.09 1.75 -13.14
N ASP A 123 -4.07 1.60 -14.46
CA ASP A 123 -5.27 1.28 -15.26
C ASP A 123 -5.58 -0.22 -15.15
N GLN A 124 -5.97 -0.69 -13.96
CA GLN A 124 -6.32 -2.09 -13.73
C GLN A 124 -7.73 -2.26 -13.16
N PRO A 125 -8.42 -3.37 -13.49
CA PRO A 125 -9.72 -3.66 -12.89
C PRO A 125 -9.56 -3.99 -11.40
N LEU A 126 -10.41 -3.39 -10.55
CA LEU A 126 -10.38 -3.48 -9.08
C LEU A 126 -10.15 -4.91 -8.54
N TRP A 127 -10.76 -5.93 -9.16
CA TRP A 127 -10.58 -7.32 -8.73
C TRP A 127 -9.13 -7.82 -8.86
N ARG A 128 -8.43 -7.44 -9.93
CA ARG A 128 -7.01 -7.81 -10.13
C ARG A 128 -6.11 -7.05 -9.16
N GLU A 129 -6.46 -5.81 -8.83
CA GLU A 129 -5.76 -5.00 -7.84
C GLU A 129 -5.89 -5.61 -6.44
N LEU A 130 -7.12 -5.97 -6.03
CA LEU A 130 -7.37 -6.67 -4.77
C LEU A 130 -6.60 -7.99 -4.69
N TRP A 131 -6.64 -8.82 -5.74
CA TRP A 131 -5.92 -10.09 -5.76
C TRP A 131 -4.40 -9.92 -5.70
N THR A 132 -3.86 -8.93 -6.43
CA THR A 132 -2.43 -8.62 -6.43
C THR A 132 -1.99 -8.07 -5.08
N GLY A 133 -2.77 -7.15 -4.50
CA GLY A 133 -2.55 -6.58 -3.17
C GLY A 133 -2.57 -7.64 -2.08
N LEU A 134 -3.53 -8.57 -2.13
CA LEU A 134 -3.59 -9.70 -1.18
C LEU A 134 -2.36 -10.61 -1.33
N ARG A 135 -1.98 -10.97 -2.56
CA ARG A 135 -0.79 -11.80 -2.81
C ARG A 135 0.48 -11.11 -2.32
N ASP A 136 0.63 -9.81 -2.57
CA ASP A 136 1.76 -8.99 -2.13
C ASP A 136 1.83 -8.98 -0.59
N SER A 137 0.71 -8.71 0.06
CA SER A 137 0.59 -8.69 1.53
C SER A 137 0.96 -10.04 2.13
N VAL A 138 0.46 -11.15 1.56
CA VAL A 138 0.83 -12.51 2.00
C VAL A 138 2.33 -12.77 1.82
N HIS A 139 2.95 -12.31 0.72
CA HIS A 139 4.39 -12.46 0.49
C HIS A 139 5.25 -11.68 1.49
N VAL A 140 4.80 -10.51 1.95
CA VAL A 140 5.50 -9.74 2.98
C VAL A 140 5.25 -10.37 4.36
N LEU A 141 4.01 -10.74 4.66
CA LEU A 141 3.61 -11.38 5.90
C LEU A 141 4.35 -12.69 6.16
N LEU A 142 4.49 -13.56 5.16
CA LEU A 142 5.24 -14.82 5.31
C LEU A 142 6.73 -14.57 5.64
N ARG A 143 7.34 -13.52 5.06
CA ARG A 143 8.72 -13.15 5.38
C ARG A 143 8.82 -12.57 6.78
N ALA A 144 7.91 -11.68 7.16
CA ALA A 144 7.84 -11.12 8.50
C ALA A 144 7.64 -12.22 9.56
N ALA A 145 6.75 -13.19 9.30
CA ALA A 145 6.52 -14.35 10.14
C ALA A 145 7.77 -15.24 10.24
N GLY A 146 8.49 -15.47 9.14
CA GLY A 146 9.75 -16.21 9.16
C GLY A 146 10.82 -15.54 10.03
N PHE A 147 10.97 -14.22 9.93
CA PHE A 147 11.83 -13.47 10.85
C PHE A 147 11.32 -13.49 12.29
N GLY A 148 10.01 -13.38 12.50
CA GLY A 148 9.38 -13.47 13.82
C GLY A 148 9.67 -14.81 14.49
N LEU A 149 9.53 -15.92 13.77
CA LEU A 149 9.86 -17.26 14.26
C LEU A 149 11.36 -17.39 14.58
N LEU A 150 12.23 -16.89 13.70
CA LEU A 150 13.67 -16.89 13.95
C LEU A 150 14.01 -16.12 15.23
N LEU A 151 13.50 -14.89 15.37
CA LEU A 151 13.74 -14.07 16.55
C LEU A 151 13.11 -14.66 17.81
N PHE A 152 11.95 -15.30 17.70
CA PHE A 152 11.34 -16.03 18.81
C PHE A 152 12.25 -17.15 19.31
N VAL A 153 12.80 -17.97 18.41
CA VAL A 153 13.76 -19.03 18.77
C VAL A 153 15.04 -18.43 19.38
N LEU A 154 15.57 -17.35 18.80
CA LEU A 154 16.73 -16.65 19.35
C LEU A 154 16.45 -16.02 20.73
N GLY A 155 15.18 -15.71 21.03
CA GLY A 155 14.73 -15.18 22.31
C GLY A 155 14.97 -16.13 23.49
N PHE A 156 15.17 -17.43 23.23
CA PHE A 156 15.49 -18.42 24.27
C PHE A 156 16.97 -18.41 24.70
N LEU A 157 17.85 -17.67 24.01
CA LEU A 157 19.23 -17.54 24.45
C LEU A 157 19.27 -16.79 25.80
N PRO A 158 19.88 -17.35 26.85
CA PRO A 158 19.98 -16.67 28.14
C PRO A 158 20.76 -15.36 27.97
N PHE A 159 20.33 -14.32 28.70
CA PHE A 159 20.85 -12.95 28.66
C PHE A 159 20.62 -12.20 27.32
N VAL A 160 21.08 -12.74 26.19
CA VAL A 160 20.99 -12.09 24.86
C VAL A 160 19.55 -12.08 24.34
N GLY A 161 18.82 -13.18 24.53
CA GLY A 161 17.46 -13.37 24.06
C GLY A 161 16.44 -12.41 24.67
N GLN A 162 16.70 -11.91 25.88
CA GLN A 162 15.82 -10.96 26.57
C GLN A 162 16.23 -9.49 26.37
N THR A 163 17.42 -9.23 25.82
CA THR A 163 17.98 -7.86 25.71
C THR A 163 18.17 -7.42 24.26
N VAL A 164 19.05 -8.10 23.52
CA VAL A 164 19.42 -7.73 22.14
C VAL A 164 18.35 -8.15 21.14
N ILE A 165 17.76 -9.34 21.34
CA ILE A 165 16.78 -9.89 20.39
C ILE A 165 15.49 -9.04 20.30
N PRO A 166 14.90 -8.51 21.40
CA PRO A 166 13.78 -7.58 21.31
C PRO A 166 14.13 -6.29 20.55
N ALA A 167 15.34 -5.74 20.76
CA ALA A 167 15.79 -4.56 20.03
C ALA A 167 15.91 -4.82 18.52
N ILE A 168 16.47 -5.98 18.14
CA ILE A 168 16.48 -6.43 16.74
C ILE A 168 15.04 -6.65 16.24
N GLY A 169 14.16 -7.19 17.07
CA GLY A 169 12.73 -7.33 16.79
C GLY A 169 12.08 -6.02 16.39
N PHE A 170 12.26 -4.95 17.17
CA PHE A 170 11.75 -3.62 16.81
C PHE A 170 12.36 -3.05 15.52
N CYS A 171 13.62 -3.34 15.24
CA CYS A 171 14.25 -2.96 13.97
C CYS A 171 13.65 -3.72 12.78
N VAL A 172 13.42 -5.03 12.92
CA VAL A 172 12.84 -5.87 11.88
C VAL A 172 11.36 -5.53 11.66
N SER A 173 10.58 -5.39 12.73
CA SER A 173 9.20 -4.90 12.67
C SER A 173 9.13 -3.52 12.03
N GLY A 174 10.06 -2.62 12.38
CA GLY A 174 10.17 -1.30 11.76
C GLY A 174 10.44 -1.37 10.27
N PHE A 175 11.37 -2.23 9.84
CA PHE A 175 11.64 -2.46 8.41
C PHE A 175 10.39 -2.95 7.67
N PHE A 176 9.68 -3.94 8.20
CA PHE A 176 8.47 -4.45 7.56
C PHE A 176 7.33 -3.44 7.58
N LEU A 177 7.16 -2.68 8.67
CA LEU A 177 6.18 -1.60 8.73
C LEU A 177 6.48 -0.51 7.68
N ALA A 178 7.76 -0.18 7.46
CA ALA A 178 8.15 0.73 6.38
C ALA A 178 7.78 0.15 5.00
N VAL A 179 8.01 -1.15 4.76
CA VAL A 179 7.58 -1.82 3.52
C VAL A 179 6.06 -1.72 3.32
N GLU A 180 5.27 -1.98 4.37
CA GLU A 180 3.81 -1.91 4.31
C GLU A 180 3.32 -0.49 4.03
N LEU A 181 3.80 0.51 4.75
CA LEU A 181 3.35 1.90 4.58
C LEU A 181 3.78 2.50 3.23
N THR A 182 4.99 2.17 2.76
CA THR A 182 5.47 2.63 1.45
C THR A 182 4.77 1.92 0.28
N SER A 183 4.14 0.77 0.53
CA SER A 183 3.45 0.01 -0.51
C SER A 183 2.32 0.81 -1.16
N VAL A 184 1.59 1.64 -0.39
CA VAL A 184 0.48 2.46 -0.89
C VAL A 184 0.94 3.38 -2.03
N ALA A 185 2.05 4.11 -1.84
CA ALA A 185 2.59 4.99 -2.88
C ALA A 185 3.32 4.21 -4.01
N MET A 186 3.98 3.09 -3.69
CA MET A 186 4.67 2.27 -4.68
C MET A 186 3.72 1.45 -5.57
N GLN A 187 2.54 1.09 -5.09
CA GLN A 187 1.49 0.42 -5.85
C GLN A 187 0.98 1.31 -6.99
N ARG A 188 0.80 2.61 -6.73
CA ARG A 188 0.44 3.58 -7.77
C ARG A 188 1.48 3.67 -8.87
N ARG A 189 2.77 3.56 -8.53
CA ARG A 189 3.90 3.51 -9.47
C ARG A 189 4.07 2.12 -10.14
N ALA A 190 3.12 1.21 -9.95
CA ALA A 190 3.15 -0.17 -10.43
C ALA A 190 4.42 -0.96 -10.06
N VAL A 191 5.13 -0.57 -8.99
CA VAL A 191 6.37 -1.24 -8.57
C VAL A 191 6.01 -2.59 -7.94
N PRO A 192 6.51 -3.73 -8.43
CA PRO A 192 6.14 -5.05 -7.87
C PRO A 192 6.75 -5.27 -6.47
N VAL A 193 6.07 -6.02 -5.60
CA VAL A 193 6.49 -6.26 -4.19
C VAL A 193 7.94 -6.73 -4.03
N ARG A 194 8.45 -7.55 -4.97
CA ARG A 194 9.84 -8.03 -4.95
C ARG A 194 10.84 -6.89 -5.11
N GLU A 195 10.49 -5.91 -5.94
CA GLU A 195 11.31 -4.74 -6.17
C GLU A 195 11.20 -3.74 -5.02
N ARG A 196 10.00 -3.52 -4.45
CA ARG A 196 9.82 -2.74 -3.21
C ARG A 196 10.73 -3.23 -2.09
N LEU A 197 10.71 -4.56 -1.85
CA LEU A 197 11.59 -5.22 -0.89
C LEU A 197 13.07 -5.04 -1.23
N ARG A 198 13.45 -5.12 -2.52
CA ARG A 198 14.84 -4.93 -2.95
C ARG A 198 15.31 -3.49 -2.71
N MET A 199 14.50 -2.50 -3.06
CA MET A 199 14.78 -1.07 -2.86
C MET A 199 14.99 -0.75 -1.38
N LEU A 200 14.05 -1.15 -0.50
CA LEU A 200 14.18 -0.91 0.94
C LEU A 200 15.34 -1.72 1.55
N ARG A 201 15.63 -2.92 1.04
CA ARG A 201 16.84 -3.68 1.45
C ARG A 201 18.14 -3.03 0.99
N GLY A 202 18.13 -2.23 -0.07
CA GLY A 202 19.26 -1.40 -0.48
C GLY A 202 19.49 -0.23 0.48
N ARG A 203 18.44 0.30 1.10
CA ARG A 203 18.48 1.39 2.08
C ARG A 203 17.92 1.00 3.45
N LYS A 204 18.39 -0.11 4.04
CA LYS A 204 17.87 -0.65 5.32
C LYS A 204 17.90 0.37 6.45
N ALA A 205 19.00 1.13 6.56
CA ALA A 205 19.15 2.16 7.59
C ALA A 205 18.04 3.23 7.48
N LEU A 206 17.66 3.62 6.26
CA LEU A 206 16.57 4.55 6.01
C LEU A 206 15.22 3.96 6.43
N ALA A 207 14.93 2.72 6.01
CA ALA A 207 13.69 2.02 6.34
C ALA A 207 13.52 1.78 7.84
N VAL A 208 14.57 1.31 8.53
CA VAL A 208 14.58 1.11 9.99
C VAL A 208 14.45 2.45 10.72
N GLY A 209 15.15 3.49 10.26
CA GLY A 209 15.07 4.84 10.83
C GLY A 209 13.67 5.46 10.74
N PHE A 210 12.92 5.13 9.68
CA PHE A 210 11.53 5.55 9.50
C PHE A 210 10.56 4.68 10.33
N GLY A 211 10.65 3.36 10.20
CA GLY A 211 9.64 2.44 10.73
C GLY A 211 9.80 2.06 12.20
N THR A 212 11.02 2.00 12.75
CA THR A 212 11.20 1.62 14.17
C THR A 212 10.59 2.63 15.13
N PRO A 213 10.76 3.97 14.97
CA PRO A 213 10.04 4.93 15.79
C PRO A 213 8.52 4.80 15.66
N LEU A 214 8.01 4.51 14.45
CA LEU A 214 6.59 4.27 14.23
C LEU A 214 6.09 3.04 15.00
N VAL A 215 6.81 1.91 14.94
CA VAL A 215 6.45 0.71 15.71
C VAL A 215 6.38 1.04 17.21
N LEU A 216 7.38 1.73 17.74
CA LEU A 216 7.41 2.10 19.17
C LEU A 216 6.25 3.02 19.55
N LEU A 217 5.91 4.00 18.70
CA LEU A 217 4.78 4.89 18.92
C LEU A 217 3.44 4.16 18.80
N PHE A 218 3.33 3.17 17.92
CA PHE A 218 2.12 2.37 17.73
C PHE A 218 1.85 1.38 18.88
N LEU A 219 2.84 1.13 19.75
CA LEU A 219 2.61 0.39 21.00
C LEU A 219 1.73 1.18 21.98
N VAL A 220 1.69 2.51 21.86
CA VAL A 220 0.84 3.34 22.72
C VAL A 220 -0.58 3.34 22.15
N PRO A 221 -1.59 2.89 22.91
CA PRO A 221 -2.98 2.91 22.46
C PRO A 221 -3.42 4.32 22.05
N PHE A 222 -4.35 4.41 21.09
CA PHE A 222 -4.87 5.65 20.48
C PHE A 222 -3.85 6.47 19.68
N VAL A 223 -2.58 6.50 20.10
CA VAL A 223 -1.49 7.18 19.38
C VAL A 223 -1.32 6.61 17.98
N ALA A 224 -1.44 5.29 17.81
CA ALA A 224 -1.42 4.65 16.49
C ALA A 224 -2.46 5.25 15.52
N VAL A 225 -3.70 5.44 15.98
CA VAL A 225 -4.80 5.97 15.15
C VAL A 225 -4.52 7.41 14.72
N VAL A 226 -4.04 8.24 15.66
CA VAL A 226 -3.76 9.67 15.41
C VAL A 226 -2.54 9.86 14.51
N LEU A 227 -1.52 9.01 14.65
CA LEU A 227 -0.29 9.09 13.88
C LEU A 227 -0.39 8.47 12.48
N MET A 228 -1.35 7.55 12.26
CA MET A 228 -1.45 6.79 11.00
C MET A 228 -1.49 7.68 9.74
N PRO A 229 -2.29 8.76 9.67
CA PRO A 229 -2.29 9.62 8.47
C PRO A 229 -0.90 10.24 8.21
N GLY A 230 -0.21 10.69 9.26
CA GLY A 230 1.13 11.25 9.12
C GLY A 230 2.19 10.19 8.83
N ALA A 231 1.97 8.93 9.24
CA ALA A 231 2.80 7.80 8.87
C ALA A 231 2.69 7.49 7.38
N VAL A 232 1.46 7.47 6.84
CA VAL A 232 1.18 7.32 5.41
C VAL A 232 1.83 8.46 4.62
N ALA A 233 1.60 9.72 5.03
CA ALA A 233 2.23 10.88 4.38
C ALA A 233 3.77 10.81 4.41
N GLY A 234 4.36 10.44 5.55
CA GLY A 234 5.80 10.28 5.67
C GLY A 234 6.36 9.15 4.79
N ALA A 235 5.62 8.05 4.66
CA ALA A 235 5.97 6.95 3.76
C ALA A 235 5.89 7.38 2.29
N THR A 236 4.90 8.19 1.91
CA THR A 236 4.81 8.75 0.57
C THR A 236 6.02 9.64 0.24
N LEU A 237 6.38 10.56 1.14
CA LEU A 237 7.58 11.39 0.98
C LEU A 237 8.86 10.56 0.86
N LEU A 238 8.96 9.47 1.64
CA LEU A 238 10.08 8.53 1.56
C LEU A 238 10.12 7.81 0.18
N VAL A 239 8.97 7.42 -0.38
CA VAL A 239 8.90 6.77 -1.70
C VAL A 239 9.35 7.71 -2.80
N ARG A 240 8.93 8.96 -2.78
CA ARG A 240 9.32 9.99 -3.76
C ARG A 240 10.84 10.17 -3.84
N ASP A 241 11.52 10.05 -2.70
CA ASP A 241 12.98 10.15 -2.60
C ASP A 241 13.71 8.87 -3.05
N LEU A 242 13.04 7.72 -2.92
CA LEU A 242 13.56 6.41 -3.35
C LEU A 242 13.34 6.13 -4.83
N VAL A 243 12.24 6.64 -5.39
CA VAL A 243 11.80 6.48 -6.76
C VAL A 243 11.51 7.88 -7.32
N PRO A 244 12.54 8.61 -7.78
CA PRO A 244 12.35 9.91 -8.41
C PRO A 244 11.40 9.79 -9.60
N ASP A 245 10.56 10.80 -9.82
CA ASP A 245 9.75 10.88 -11.04
C ASP A 245 10.68 10.89 -12.26
N GLU A 246 10.40 10.04 -13.26
CA GLU A 246 10.96 10.23 -14.60
C GLU A 246 10.42 11.58 -15.10
N GLN A 247 11.22 12.63 -14.98
CA GLN A 247 10.91 13.89 -15.64
C GLN A 247 10.80 13.60 -17.14
N PRO A 248 9.68 13.95 -17.81
CA PRO A 248 9.68 13.95 -19.27
C PRO A 248 10.86 14.82 -19.71
N PRO A 249 11.64 14.41 -20.73
CA PRO A 249 12.85 15.11 -21.12
C PRO A 249 12.52 16.60 -21.26
N SER A 250 13.13 17.42 -20.40
CA SER A 250 13.12 18.86 -20.54
C SER A 250 13.49 19.14 -21.99
N GLY A 251 12.61 19.88 -22.67
CA GLY A 251 12.66 20.09 -24.12
C GLY A 251 14.09 20.25 -24.59
N ALA A 252 14.43 19.51 -25.64
CA ALA A 252 15.64 19.70 -26.42
C ALA A 252 15.91 21.21 -26.50
N ASP A 253 17.11 21.58 -26.04
CA ASP A 253 17.64 22.93 -26.15
C ASP A 253 17.24 23.50 -27.51
N GLY A 254 16.57 24.66 -27.45
CA GLY A 254 16.40 25.49 -28.62
C GLY A 254 17.78 25.88 -29.12
N ASP A 255 18.32 25.12 -30.06
CA ASP A 255 19.26 25.63 -31.04
C ASP A 255 18.49 26.61 -31.94
N GLU A 256 18.24 27.79 -31.38
CA GLU A 256 17.85 28.99 -32.11
C GLU A 256 19.07 29.42 -32.92
N VAL A 257 19.24 28.78 -34.08
CA VAL A 257 20.15 29.25 -35.12
C VAL A 257 19.65 30.61 -35.56
N ALA A 258 20.36 31.65 -35.12
CA ALA A 258 20.24 33.01 -35.62
C ALA A 258 20.36 33.02 -37.15
N GLY A 259 19.24 33.23 -37.84
CA GLY A 259 19.17 33.37 -39.28
C GLY A 259 18.09 34.39 -39.64
N ALA A 260 18.53 35.61 -39.94
CA ALA A 260 17.70 36.75 -40.30
C ALA A 260 16.90 36.56 -41.61
N GLY A 261 15.67 37.11 -41.65
CA GLY A 261 14.93 37.36 -42.89
C GLY A 261 13.44 37.67 -42.66
N PRO A 262 12.92 38.86 -43.03
CA PRO A 262 11.56 39.28 -42.68
C PRO A 262 10.55 38.99 -43.80
N VAL A 263 9.34 38.53 -43.46
CA VAL A 263 8.17 38.68 -44.34
C VAL A 263 6.91 38.93 -43.50
N ALA A 264 6.25 40.04 -43.83
CA ALA A 264 4.98 40.50 -43.31
C ALA A 264 3.79 39.71 -43.89
N GLY A 265 2.67 39.67 -43.17
CA GLY A 265 1.36 39.46 -43.81
C GLY A 265 0.31 38.69 -43.00
N SER A 266 -0.55 39.45 -42.32
CA SER A 266 -2.02 39.28 -42.24
C SER A 266 -2.65 37.91 -41.88
N GLY A 267 -3.47 37.94 -40.81
CA GLY A 267 -4.90 37.63 -40.96
C GLY A 267 -5.47 36.39 -40.25
N ALA A 268 -6.37 36.66 -39.29
CA ALA A 268 -7.62 35.95 -38.98
C ALA A 268 -7.61 34.53 -38.36
N ALA A 269 -8.21 34.45 -37.16
CA ALA A 269 -8.81 33.27 -36.54
C ALA A 269 -10.23 33.00 -37.12
N PRO A 270 -11.06 32.10 -36.56
CA PRO A 270 -10.92 30.65 -36.33
C PRO A 270 -12.15 29.86 -36.87
N ALA A 271 -12.03 28.55 -37.17
CA ALA A 271 -13.18 27.65 -37.34
C ALA A 271 -12.68 26.19 -37.40
N SER A 272 -13.05 25.30 -36.48
CA SER A 272 -14.26 24.47 -36.47
C SER A 272 -13.89 23.01 -36.75
N TRP A 273 -13.99 22.16 -35.73
CA TRP A 273 -13.91 20.70 -35.87
C TRP A 273 -15.22 20.14 -36.45
N PRO A 274 -15.18 19.24 -37.45
CA PRO A 274 -16.28 18.34 -37.70
C PRO A 274 -16.00 16.94 -37.13
N ALA A 275 -17.06 16.36 -36.55
CA ALA A 275 -17.16 14.95 -36.21
C ALA A 275 -17.44 14.10 -37.46
N SER A 276 -16.80 12.92 -37.55
CA SER A 276 -17.25 11.78 -38.36
C SER A 276 -16.53 10.52 -37.83
N GLN A 277 -17.21 9.65 -37.08
CA GLN A 277 -17.89 8.44 -37.58
C GLN A 277 -17.01 7.52 -38.44
N GLY A 278 -16.58 6.42 -37.80
CA GLY A 278 -16.53 5.05 -38.29
C GLY A 278 -15.92 4.74 -39.66
N GLN A 279 -14.70 4.19 -39.68
CA GLN A 279 -14.30 3.16 -40.64
C GLN A 279 -13.32 2.14 -40.01
N PRO A 280 -13.37 0.87 -40.45
CA PRO A 280 -12.70 -0.27 -39.80
C PRO A 280 -11.20 -0.37 -40.10
N HIS A 281 -10.48 -0.98 -39.16
CA HIS A 281 -9.05 -1.26 -39.18
C HIS A 281 -8.56 -1.88 -40.51
N GLN A 282 -7.67 -1.18 -41.23
CA GLN A 282 -6.74 -1.80 -42.17
C GLN A 282 -5.44 -2.17 -41.43
N PRO A 283 -4.89 -3.39 -41.61
CA PRO A 283 -3.59 -3.73 -41.06
C PRO A 283 -2.45 -3.08 -41.88
N LEU A 284 -1.50 -2.47 -41.17
CA LEU A 284 -0.27 -1.88 -41.73
C LEU A 284 0.57 -2.93 -42.48
N PRO A 285 1.20 -2.58 -43.63
CA PRO A 285 2.13 -3.47 -44.31
C PRO A 285 3.44 -3.61 -43.53
N ALA A 286 4.00 -4.82 -43.52
CA ALA A 286 5.25 -5.17 -42.85
C ALA A 286 6.47 -4.49 -43.51
N PRO A 287 7.51 -4.13 -42.72
CA PRO A 287 8.75 -3.56 -43.27
C PRO A 287 9.59 -4.60 -44.04
N PRO A 288 10.36 -4.18 -45.07
CA PRO A 288 11.18 -5.08 -45.87
C PRO A 288 12.39 -5.65 -45.11
N ALA A 289 12.72 -6.90 -45.40
CA ALA A 289 13.85 -7.63 -44.81
C ALA A 289 15.22 -7.11 -45.31
N PRO A 290 16.28 -7.16 -44.48
CA PRO A 290 17.62 -6.74 -44.89
C PRO A 290 18.27 -7.75 -45.86
N PRO A 291 19.11 -7.29 -46.81
CA PRO A 291 19.77 -8.16 -47.78
C PRO A 291 20.85 -9.04 -47.13
N GLY A 292 20.83 -10.33 -47.47
CA GLY A 292 21.81 -11.31 -47.01
C GLY A 292 23.19 -11.15 -47.66
N PRO A 293 24.27 -11.62 -47.01
CA PRO A 293 25.63 -11.52 -47.56
C PRO A 293 25.86 -12.52 -48.69
N SER A 294 26.23 -12.00 -49.85
CA SER A 294 26.73 -12.73 -51.01
C SER A 294 28.16 -13.24 -50.75
N GLY A 295 28.34 -14.57 -50.79
CA GLY A 295 29.62 -15.17 -51.20
C GLY A 295 29.87 -14.93 -52.70
N PRO A 296 31.08 -15.20 -53.24
CA PRO A 296 31.56 -16.57 -53.35
C PRO A 296 33.10 -16.73 -53.28
N GLY A 297 33.56 -17.98 -53.13
CA GLY A 297 34.98 -18.31 -53.22
C GLY A 297 35.24 -19.81 -53.05
N SER A 298 34.89 -20.58 -54.07
CA SER A 298 35.25 -21.99 -54.22
C SER A 298 36.76 -22.16 -54.38
N SER A 299 37.40 -23.03 -53.58
CA SER A 299 38.47 -23.89 -54.10
C SER A 299 38.63 -25.14 -53.24
N ALA A 300 38.83 -26.24 -53.94
CA ALA A 300 38.88 -27.61 -53.46
C ALA A 300 40.18 -27.94 -52.73
N ALA A 301 40.12 -28.82 -51.72
CA ALA A 301 41.06 -29.93 -51.52
C ALA A 301 40.69 -30.73 -50.25
N ARG A 302 40.33 -32.00 -50.45
CA ARG A 302 40.50 -33.13 -49.52
C ARG A 302 41.71 -33.94 -50.04
N PRO A 303 42.24 -34.94 -49.31
CA PRO A 303 42.57 -35.08 -47.88
C PRO A 303 44.07 -35.50 -47.76
N PRO A 304 44.60 -36.15 -46.68
CA PRO A 304 44.28 -37.55 -46.34
C PRO A 304 44.24 -37.90 -44.83
N ALA A 305 43.93 -39.16 -44.60
CA ALA A 305 43.76 -39.90 -43.35
C ALA A 305 44.96 -39.93 -42.39
N GLY A 306 44.69 -40.22 -41.11
CA GLY A 306 45.64 -40.89 -40.23
C GLY A 306 45.51 -40.52 -38.75
N TRP A 307 45.17 -41.54 -37.95
CA TRP A 307 45.29 -41.72 -36.49
C TRP A 307 44.25 -41.08 -35.58
#